data_AF-A0A1I6AVP3-F1
#
_entry.id   AF-A0A1I6AVP3-F1
#
_cell.length_a   1.000
_cell.length_b   1.000
_cell.length_c   1.000
_cell.angle_alpha   90.00
_cell.angle_beta   90.00
_cell.angle_gamma   90.00
#
_symmetry.space_group_name_H-M   'P 1'
#
loop_
_entity.id
_entity.type
_entity.pdbx_description
1 polymer ?
#
loop_
_entity_poly.entity_id
_entity_poly.type
_entity_poly.pdbx_seq_one_letter_code
_entity_poly.pdbx_strand_id
1 'polypeptide(L)'
;MTPSPAPRFAFGPRNYRLMWIGLAVLAAGFITMMFGDRENYGEDFVGITLGPLLLIAGFLVEFAAIMVRDKSLAQTIETPADTANATVVAGAPTAAAPTTAPAYKRPY
;
A
#
# COMPACT_ATOMS: atom_id res chain seq x y z
N MET A 1 -16.28 -5.95 -20.22
CA MET A 1 -14.98 -5.36 -19.86
C MET A 1 -14.46 -6.15 -18.68
N THR A 2 -13.49 -7.04 -18.88
CA THR A 2 -12.89 -7.79 -17.78
C THR A 2 -12.01 -6.82 -16.98
N PRO A 3 -12.18 -6.72 -15.65
CA PRO A 3 -11.35 -5.83 -14.84
C PRO A 3 -9.89 -6.26 -14.94
N SER A 4 -9.03 -5.33 -15.37
CA SER A 4 -7.58 -5.53 -15.39
C SER A 4 -7.10 -5.72 -13.95
N PRO A 5 -6.31 -6.78 -13.65
CA PRO A 5 -5.81 -7.00 -12.30
C PRO A 5 -4.95 -5.80 -11.89
N ALA A 6 -5.39 -5.07 -10.87
CA ALA A 6 -4.62 -3.97 -10.31
C ALA A 6 -3.25 -4.51 -9.84
N PRO A 7 -2.16 -3.76 -10.08
CA PRO A 7 -0.82 -4.18 -9.67
C PRO A 7 -0.81 -4.37 -8.16
N ARG A 8 -0.55 -5.61 -7.73
CA ARG A 8 -0.38 -5.96 -6.33
C ARG A 8 1.07 -5.69 -5.95
N PHE A 9 1.31 -4.62 -5.19
CA PHE A 9 2.64 -4.37 -4.65
C PHE A 9 2.97 -5.44 -3.59
N ALA A 10 4.22 -5.90 -3.55
CA ALA A 10 4.66 -6.93 -2.61
C ALA A 10 4.60 -6.45 -1.14
N PHE A 11 4.60 -5.13 -0.92
CA PHE A 11 4.68 -4.51 0.39
C PHE A 11 3.77 -3.28 0.51
N GLY A 12 3.40 -2.94 1.76
CA GLY A 12 2.64 -1.74 2.08
C GLY A 12 3.44 -0.45 1.93
N PRO A 13 2.77 0.72 1.88
CA PRO A 13 3.42 2.01 1.66
C PRO A 13 4.35 2.42 2.81
N ARG A 14 4.13 1.91 4.02
CA ARG A 14 4.99 2.17 5.18
C ARG A 14 6.26 1.32 5.12
N ASN A 15 6.16 0.07 4.69
CA ASN A 15 7.32 -0.78 4.45
C ASN A 15 8.23 -0.25 3.35
N TYR A 16 7.65 0.36 2.32
CA TYR A 16 8.44 1.01 1.26
C TYR A 16 9.31 2.16 1.78
N ARG A 17 8.90 2.85 2.86
CA ARG A 17 9.73 3.88 3.51
C ARG A 17 10.90 3.26 4.27
N LEU A 18 10.72 2.11 4.92
CA LEU A 18 11.83 1.39 5.55
C LEU A 18 12.88 0.97 4.51
N MET A 19 12.44 0.49 3.34
CA MET A 19 13.33 0.16 2.21
C MET A 19 14.17 1.36 1.75
N TRP A 20 13.57 2.56 1.70
CA TRP A 20 14.34 3.76 1.37
C TRP A 20 15.38 4.12 2.42
N ILE A 21 15.07 3.89 3.70
CA ILE A 21 16.00 4.14 4.80
C ILE A 21 17.16 3.13 4.75
N GLY A 22 16.89 1.84 4.54
CA GLY A 22 17.95 0.84 4.40
C GLY A 22 18.87 1.15 3.23
N LEU A 23 18.31 1.49 2.06
CA LEU A 23 19.07 1.91 0.89
C LEU A 23 19.94 3.14 1.16
N ALA A 24 19.42 4.14 1.89
CA ALA A 24 20.18 5.32 2.28
C ALA A 24 21.36 4.98 3.20
N VAL A 25 21.17 4.03 4.13
CA VAL A 25 22.24 3.56 5.03
C VAL A 25 23.31 2.76 4.26
N LEU A 26 22.91 1.89 3.31
CA LEU A 26 23.87 1.21 2.43
C LEU A 26 24.67 2.22 1.60
N ALA A 27 23.99 3.18 0.98
CA ALA A 27 24.63 4.23 0.20
C ALA A 27 25.61 5.03 1.07
N ALA A 28 25.22 5.39 2.30
CA ALA A 28 26.11 6.05 3.25
C ALA A 28 27.34 5.17 3.56
N GLY A 29 27.19 3.86 3.80
CA GLY A 29 28.31 2.95 4.03
C GLY A 29 29.31 2.90 2.87
N PHE A 30 28.82 2.82 1.63
CA PHE A 30 29.66 2.87 0.44
C PHE A 30 30.35 4.24 0.27
N ILE A 31 29.63 5.33 0.52
CA ILE A 31 30.18 6.70 0.48
C ILE A 31 31.24 6.87 1.55
N THR A 32 31.02 6.41 2.79
CA THR A 32 32.00 6.44 3.88
C THR A 32 33.25 5.64 3.52
N MET A 33 33.12 4.49 2.86
CA MET A 33 34.27 3.75 2.36
C MET A 33 35.01 4.51 1.25
N MET A 34 34.30 5.26 0.39
CA MET A 34 34.91 6.01 -0.72
C MET A 34 35.54 7.37 -0.31
N PHE A 35 35.01 8.00 0.74
CA PHE A 35 35.42 9.32 1.22
C PHE A 35 36.26 9.25 2.50
N GLY A 36 36.15 8.19 3.31
CA GLY A 36 36.90 8.01 4.56
C GLY A 36 38.41 8.05 4.37
N ASP A 37 38.89 7.57 3.22
CA ASP A 37 40.32 7.55 2.87
C ASP A 37 40.86 8.93 2.46
N ARG A 38 39.99 9.92 2.19
CA ARG A 38 40.40 11.20 1.59
C ARG A 38 40.79 12.26 2.60
N GLU A 39 40.26 12.19 3.82
CA GLU A 39 40.30 13.32 4.75
C GLU A 39 41.29 13.11 5.91
N ASN A 40 41.63 11.87 6.28
CA ASN A 40 42.58 11.61 7.37
C ASN A 40 43.44 10.36 7.10
N TYR A 41 44.66 10.57 6.59
CA TYR A 41 45.74 9.57 6.38
C TYR A 41 46.29 8.95 7.69
N GLY A 42 45.45 8.79 8.71
CA GLY A 42 45.80 8.23 10.03
C GLY A 42 44.61 7.68 10.82
N GLU A 43 43.38 7.81 10.29
CA GLU A 43 42.14 7.27 10.87
C GLU A 43 41.53 6.26 9.89
N ASP A 44 42.34 5.32 9.39
CA ASP A 44 41.92 4.21 8.50
C ASP A 44 40.70 3.44 9.07
N PHE A 45 40.43 3.60 10.36
CA PHE A 45 39.26 3.10 11.06
C PHE A 45 37.93 3.55 10.44
N VAL A 46 37.81 4.77 9.92
CA VAL A 46 36.52 5.27 9.42
C VAL A 46 36.12 4.57 8.12
N GLY A 47 37.04 4.48 7.15
CA GLY A 47 36.78 3.79 5.89
C GLY A 47 36.67 2.27 6.04
N ILE A 48 37.66 1.65 6.71
CA ILE A 48 37.80 0.18 6.79
C ILE A 48 36.88 -0.45 7.84
N THR A 49 36.54 0.24 8.93
CA THR A 49 35.71 -0.32 10.01
C THR A 49 34.30 0.25 9.99
N LEU A 50 34.15 1.57 9.87
CA LEU A 50 32.82 2.19 9.87
C LEU A 50 32.06 1.87 8.58
N GLY A 51 32.72 1.88 7.41
CA GLY A 51 32.11 1.53 6.13
C GLY A 51 31.44 0.15 6.13
N PRO A 52 32.18 -0.95 6.39
CA PRO A 52 31.59 -2.27 6.50
C PRO A 52 30.55 -2.41 7.61
N LEU A 53 30.72 -1.72 8.74
CA LEU A 53 29.73 -1.73 9.81
C LEU A 53 28.38 -1.11 9.37
N LEU A 54 28.42 0.01 8.63
CA LEU A 54 27.23 0.62 8.05
C LEU A 54 26.57 -0.30 7.01
N LEU A 55 27.35 -1.01 6.20
CA LEU A 55 26.81 -1.97 5.23
C LEU A 55 26.07 -3.12 5.92
N ILE A 56 26.65 -3.67 6.99
CA ILE A 56 26.00 -4.71 7.79
C ILE A 56 24.70 -4.17 8.41
N ALA A 57 24.75 -3.00 9.05
CA ALA A 57 23.57 -2.37 9.64
C ALA A 57 22.48 -2.09 8.59
N GLY A 58 22.86 -1.57 7.42
CA GLY A 58 21.96 -1.32 6.29
C GLY A 58 21.30 -2.61 5.78
N PHE A 59 22.07 -3.69 5.65
CA PHE A 59 21.52 -5.00 5.28
C PHE A 59 20.54 -5.55 6.32
N LEU A 60 20.82 -5.37 7.63
CA LEU A 60 19.89 -5.76 8.69
C LEU A 60 18.59 -4.97 8.62
N VAL A 61 18.66 -3.65 8.38
CA VAL A 61 17.48 -2.80 8.20
C VAL A 61 16.65 -3.30 7.02
N GLU A 62 17.30 -3.69 5.93
CA GLU A 62 16.60 -4.19 4.75
C GLU A 62 15.98 -5.57 4.92
N PHE A 63 16.68 -6.44 5.64
CA PHE A 63 16.13 -7.72 6.04
C PHE A 63 14.91 -7.53 6.96
N ALA A 64 14.99 -6.57 7.90
CA ALA A 64 13.88 -6.21 8.77
C ALA A 64 12.72 -5.58 7.98
N ALA A 65 12.98 -4.71 7.00
CA ALA A 65 11.96 -4.15 6.12
C ALA A 65 11.22 -5.25 5.35
N ILE A 66 11.92 -6.24 4.81
CA ILE A 66 11.25 -7.35 4.10
C ILE A 66 10.43 -8.21 5.07
N MET A 67 10.95 -8.45 6.28
CA MET A 67 10.30 -9.30 7.28
C MET A 67 9.10 -8.63 7.96
N VAL A 68 9.16 -7.31 8.17
CA VAL A 68 8.09 -6.52 8.79
C VAL A 68 6.95 -6.37 7.78
N ARG A 69 6.04 -7.33 7.80
CA ARG A 69 4.78 -7.23 7.07
C ARG A 69 3.89 -6.20 7.77
N ASP A 70 3.64 -5.07 7.12
CA ASP A 70 2.70 -4.08 7.62
C ASP A 70 1.34 -4.75 7.89
N LYS A 71 0.81 -4.52 9.10
CA LYS A 71 -0.54 -4.91 9.52
C LYS A 71 -1.65 -4.24 8.68
N SER A 72 -1.28 -3.39 7.71
CA SER A 72 -2.22 -2.76 6.76
C SER A 72 -2.97 -3.77 5.89
N LEU A 73 -2.49 -5.01 5.75
CA LEU A 73 -3.23 -6.10 5.11
C LEU A 73 -4.29 -6.73 6.03
N ALA A 74 -4.16 -6.59 7.35
CA ALA A 74 -5.09 -7.14 8.33
C ALA A 74 -6.30 -6.23 8.58
N GLN A 75 -6.19 -4.91 8.36
CA GLN A 75 -7.30 -3.98 8.56
C GLN A 75 -8.28 -3.89 7.38
N THR A 76 -7.97 -4.51 6.24
CA THR A 76 -8.90 -4.54 5.10
C THR A 76 -9.87 -5.73 5.13
N ILE A 77 -9.78 -6.62 6.12
CA ILE A 77 -10.61 -7.85 6.20
C ILE A 77 -11.53 -7.88 7.43
N GLU A 78 -11.41 -6.95 8.37
CA GLU A 78 -12.42 -6.74 9.42
C GLU A 78 -13.22 -5.46 9.19
N THR A 79 -14.04 -5.48 8.13
CA THR A 79 -15.31 -4.74 8.13
C THR A 79 -16.29 -5.55 7.28
N PRO A 80 -17.08 -6.45 7.89
CA PRO A 80 -18.30 -6.95 7.26
C PRO A 80 -19.32 -5.82 7.26
N ALA A 81 -19.12 -4.82 6.38
CA ALA A 81 -20.16 -3.91 5.95
C ALA A 81 -20.84 -4.53 4.73
N ASP A 82 -21.42 -5.71 4.94
CA ASP A 82 -22.56 -6.15 4.16
C ASP A 82 -23.75 -5.26 4.57
N THR A 83 -23.79 -4.04 4.02
CA THR A 83 -24.97 -3.16 4.02
C THR A 83 -24.83 -2.09 2.94
N ALA A 84 -24.67 -2.51 1.69
CA ALA A 84 -24.80 -1.59 0.54
C ALA A 84 -25.53 -2.20 -0.67
N ASN A 85 -25.97 -3.46 -0.61
CA ASN A 85 -26.76 -4.10 -1.68
C ASN A 85 -28.00 -4.85 -1.17
N ALA A 86 -28.56 -4.43 -0.03
CA ALA A 86 -29.82 -4.94 0.50
C ALA A 86 -30.96 -3.90 0.42
N THR A 87 -31.05 -3.18 -0.71
CA THR A 87 -32.22 -2.33 -1.02
C THR A 87 -32.92 -2.83 -2.28
N VAL A 88 -33.13 -4.14 -2.37
CA VAL A 88 -34.10 -4.72 -3.30
C VAL A 88 -34.91 -5.74 -2.50
N VAL A 89 -36.23 -5.60 -2.57
CA VAL A 89 -37.28 -6.41 -1.90
C VAL A 89 -37.67 -5.91 -0.49
N ALA A 90 -38.51 -4.88 -0.44
CA ALA A 90 -39.84 -4.93 0.19
C ALA A 90 -40.41 -3.50 0.31
N GLY A 91 -41.37 -3.14 -0.54
CA GLY A 91 -42.07 -1.86 -0.40
C GLY A 91 -42.82 -1.36 -1.65
N ALA A 92 -43.71 -2.17 -2.22
CA ALA A 92 -44.95 -1.64 -2.82
C ALA A 92 -46.06 -1.92 -1.79
N PRO A 93 -46.97 -0.99 -1.46
CA PRO A 93 -47.73 -0.09 -2.35
C PRO A 93 -47.64 1.39 -1.90
N THR A 94 -47.91 2.42 -2.70
CA THR A 94 -49.24 2.79 -3.20
C THR A 94 -49.03 3.96 -4.16
N ALA A 95 -49.09 3.69 -5.47
CA ALA A 95 -49.06 4.74 -6.49
C ALA A 95 -50.42 5.43 -6.52
N ALA A 96 -50.52 6.56 -5.82
CA ALA A 96 -51.64 7.47 -5.96
C ALA A 96 -51.50 8.26 -7.27
N ALA A 97 -52.59 8.27 -8.02
CA ALA A 97 -52.92 9.09 -9.19
C ALA A 97 -52.28 8.72 -10.55
N PRO A 98 -53.13 8.22 -11.45
CA PRO A 98 -53.10 8.66 -12.83
C PRO A 98 -54.37 9.45 -13.18
N THR A 99 -54.07 10.65 -13.66
CA THR A 99 -54.79 11.55 -14.56
C THR A 99 -55.87 10.93 -15.46
N THR A 100 -56.90 11.75 -15.68
CA THR A 100 -58.13 11.54 -16.45
C THR A 100 -57.96 11.30 -17.96
N ALA A 101 -58.89 10.47 -18.47
CA ALA A 101 -59.56 10.46 -19.79
C ALA A 101 -58.91 9.72 -20.99
N PRO A 102 -59.70 9.23 -21.99
CA PRO A 102 -61.11 8.79 -21.98
C PRO A 102 -61.35 7.38 -22.58
N ALA A 103 -62.57 6.89 -22.37
CA ALA A 103 -63.16 5.65 -22.87
C ALA A 103 -63.00 5.43 -24.39
N TYR A 104 -62.54 4.24 -24.78
CA TYR A 104 -62.67 3.73 -26.15
C TYR A 104 -63.46 2.42 -26.16
N LYS A 105 -64.60 2.45 -26.88
CA LYS A 105 -65.49 1.31 -27.12
C LYS A 105 -64.80 0.29 -28.03
N ARG A 106 -64.96 -1.00 -27.75
CA ARG A 106 -64.63 -2.08 -28.70
C ARG A 106 -65.92 -2.82 -29.08
N PRO A 107 -66.32 -2.83 -30.37
CA PRO A 107 -67.47 -3.57 -30.85
C PRO A 107 -67.10 -5.06 -31.05
N TYR A 108 -67.90 -5.95 -30.49
CA TYR A 108 -68.75 -6.97 -31.15
C TYR A 108 -69.25 -7.95 -30.09
#